data_AF-A0A4Q4MZ04-F1
#
_entry.id   AF-A0A4Q4MZ04-F1
#
_cell.length_a   1.000
_cell.length_b   1.000
_cell.length_c   1.000
_cell.angle_alpha   90.00
_cell.angle_beta   90.00
_cell.angle_gamma   90.00
#
_symmetry.space_group_name_H-M   'P 1'
#
loop_
_entity.id
_entity.type
_entity.pdbx_description
1 polymer ?
#
loop_
_entity_poly.entity_id
_entity_poly.type
_entity_poly.pdbx_seq_one_letter_code
_entity_poly.pdbx_strand_id
1 'polypeptide(L)'
;MRLYSPFTLAVLGVTMVQAKCYTMSGDMYGQSVDGANEVVAEFCDHSLAGYFVEGQAKYRCFQLNQELKAEFWVIWKGRGGITLNSKDCKMRLKNEIVGCTLGGESVVADWYFRFDPNWGKC
;
A
#
# COMPACT_ATOMS: atom_id res chain seq x y z
N MET A 1 -26.77 49.67 -15.12
CA MET A 1 -26.80 48.20 -15.29
C MET A 1 -25.61 47.61 -14.55
N ARG A 2 -25.81 46.90 -13.43
CA ARG A 2 -24.73 46.22 -12.69
C ARG A 2 -24.68 44.76 -13.15
N LEU A 3 -23.63 44.37 -13.86
CA LEU A 3 -23.35 42.96 -14.16
C LEU A 3 -22.81 42.29 -12.90
N TYR A 4 -23.52 41.28 -12.39
CA TYR A 4 -22.99 40.35 -11.41
C TYR A 4 -22.31 39.21 -12.16
N SER A 5 -20.98 39.13 -12.04
CA SER A 5 -20.20 37.97 -12.51
C SER A 5 -20.16 36.93 -11.38
N PRO A 6 -20.75 35.74 -11.56
CA PRO A 6 -20.63 34.68 -10.57
C PRO A 6 -19.24 34.05 -10.67
N PHE A 7 -18.33 34.47 -9.78
CA PHE A 7 -17.06 33.78 -9.54
C PHE A 7 -17.38 32.37 -9.02
N THR A 8 -17.28 31.37 -9.89
CA THR A 8 -17.52 29.97 -9.52
C THR A 8 -16.23 29.42 -8.93
N LEU A 9 -16.17 29.25 -7.61
CA LEU A 9 -15.04 28.63 -6.91
C LEU A 9 -15.04 27.12 -7.20
N ALA A 10 -14.14 26.68 -8.09
CA ALA A 10 -13.85 25.27 -8.29
C ALA A 10 -13.12 24.74 -7.04
N VAL A 11 -13.80 23.93 -6.22
CA VAL A 11 -13.17 23.21 -5.10
C VAL A 11 -12.38 22.04 -5.68
N LEU A 12 -11.07 22.19 -5.77
CA LEU A 12 -10.16 21.08 -6.07
C LEU A 12 -10.15 20.14 -4.85
N GLY A 13 -10.77 18.96 -5.00
CA GLY A 13 -10.74 17.92 -3.98
C GLY A 13 -9.32 17.39 -3.79
N VAL A 14 -8.66 17.77 -2.69
CA VAL A 14 -7.36 17.23 -2.32
C VAL A 14 -7.59 15.81 -1.79
N THR A 15 -7.18 14.79 -2.53
CA THR A 15 -7.19 13.42 -2.02
C THR A 15 -6.16 13.32 -0.90
N MET A 16 -6.60 13.05 0.34
CA MET A 16 -5.67 12.84 1.44
C MET A 16 -4.91 11.53 1.21
N VAL A 17 -3.59 11.63 1.11
CA VAL A 17 -2.68 10.49 1.21
C VAL A 17 -2.17 10.47 2.64
N GLN A 18 -2.44 9.40 3.37
CA GLN A 18 -1.83 9.17 4.67
C GLN A 18 -0.76 8.10 4.47
N ALA A 19 0.50 8.42 4.77
CA ALA A 19 1.61 7.49 4.70
C ALA A 19 2.38 7.47 6.02
N LYS A 20 2.87 6.30 6.42
CA LYS A 20 3.67 6.10 7.62
C LYS A 20 4.78 5.10 7.33
N CYS A 21 6.03 5.53 7.49
CA CYS A 21 7.17 4.62 7.52
C CYS A 21 7.35 4.04 8.91
N TYR A 22 7.73 2.77 8.99
CA TYR A 22 8.12 2.16 10.25
C TYR A 22 9.50 2.64 10.67
N THR A 23 9.65 2.84 11.97
CA THR A 23 10.90 3.29 12.58
C THR A 23 11.62 2.10 13.19
N MET A 24 12.94 2.17 13.16
CA MET A 24 13.84 1.12 13.64
C MET A 24 13.56 0.78 15.10
N SER A 25 13.17 -0.47 15.37
CA SER A 25 13.36 -1.10 16.67
C SER A 25 14.77 -1.70 16.72
N GLY A 26 15.35 -1.84 17.91
CA GLY A 26 16.72 -2.39 18.07
C GLY A 26 16.90 -3.75 17.39
N ASP A 27 15.83 -4.53 17.27
CA ASP A 27 15.84 -5.86 16.68
C ASP A 27 15.87 -5.86 15.14
N MET A 28 15.63 -4.74 14.46
CA MET A 28 15.61 -4.68 12.98
C MET A 28 16.87 -4.05 12.36
N TYR A 29 17.87 -3.70 13.16
CA TYR A 29 19.07 -3.04 12.67
C TYR A 29 19.84 -3.91 11.67
N GLY A 30 20.16 -3.35 10.49
CA GLY A 30 20.99 -4.01 9.47
C GLY A 30 20.28 -5.07 8.61
N GLN A 31 18.95 -5.22 8.73
CA GLN A 31 18.21 -6.18 7.91
C GLN A 31 18.04 -5.68 6.48
N SER A 32 18.30 -6.58 5.52
CA SER A 32 18.01 -6.33 4.11
C SER A 32 16.63 -6.86 3.75
N VAL A 33 15.88 -6.05 3.01
CA VAL A 33 14.60 -6.40 2.38
C VAL A 33 14.77 -6.72 0.88
N ASP A 34 16.01 -7.00 0.46
CA ASP A 34 16.31 -7.36 -0.92
C ASP A 34 15.45 -8.56 -1.37
N GLY A 35 14.99 -8.52 -2.62
CA GLY A 35 14.07 -9.51 -3.18
C GLY A 35 12.58 -9.22 -2.93
N ALA A 36 12.22 -8.39 -1.95
CA ALA A 36 10.80 -8.05 -1.71
C ALA A 36 10.11 -7.44 -2.94
N ASN A 37 10.82 -6.62 -3.73
CA ASN A 37 10.30 -6.00 -4.94
C ASN A 37 10.02 -6.99 -6.08
N GLU A 38 10.68 -8.16 -6.08
CA GLU A 38 10.62 -9.15 -7.16
C GLU A 38 9.28 -9.89 -7.15
N VAL A 39 8.75 -10.16 -5.94
CA VAL A 39 7.50 -10.92 -5.76
C VAL A 39 6.24 -10.08 -5.93
N VAL A 40 6.34 -8.75 -5.90
CA VAL A 40 5.17 -7.85 -6.01
C VAL A 40 4.40 -8.08 -7.31
N ALA A 41 5.11 -8.36 -8.41
CA ALA A 41 4.46 -8.61 -9.70
C ALA A 41 3.56 -9.84 -9.64
N GLU A 42 4.10 -10.98 -9.19
CA GLU A 42 3.36 -12.23 -8.99
C GLU A 42 2.20 -12.04 -8.02
N PHE A 43 2.46 -11.43 -6.86
CA PHE A 43 1.45 -11.28 -5.83
C PHE A 43 0.27 -10.41 -6.30
N CYS A 44 0.54 -9.28 -6.95
CA CYS A 44 -0.51 -8.42 -7.49
C CYS A 44 -1.27 -9.05 -8.65
N ASP A 45 -0.61 -9.77 -9.55
CA ASP A 45 -1.28 -10.38 -10.71
C ASP A 45 -2.19 -11.54 -10.32
N HIS A 46 -1.91 -12.24 -9.21
CA HIS A 46 -2.62 -13.46 -8.85
C HIS A 46 -3.42 -13.39 -7.55
N SER A 47 -3.10 -12.51 -6.61
CA SER A 47 -3.63 -12.62 -5.24
C SER A 47 -3.94 -11.31 -4.51
N LEU A 48 -3.26 -10.20 -4.82
CA LEU A 48 -3.42 -8.95 -4.09
C LEU A 48 -4.23 -7.90 -4.85
N ALA A 49 -4.37 -8.01 -6.18
CA ALA A 49 -5.27 -7.15 -6.96
C ALA A 49 -6.60 -7.85 -7.27
N GLY A 50 -7.41 -7.27 -8.14
CA GLY A 50 -8.72 -7.79 -8.54
C GLY A 50 -9.85 -7.25 -7.68
N TYR A 51 -10.99 -7.95 -7.67
CA TYR A 51 -12.19 -7.48 -6.97
C TYR A 51 -12.06 -7.57 -5.44
N PHE A 52 -12.57 -6.56 -4.76
CA PHE A 52 -12.71 -6.48 -3.31
C PHE A 52 -14.15 -6.13 -2.95
N VAL A 53 -14.67 -6.73 -1.89
CA VAL A 53 -15.86 -6.21 -1.18
C VAL A 53 -15.43 -5.22 -0.09
N GLU A 54 -16.38 -4.46 0.44
CA GLU A 54 -16.16 -3.49 1.53
C GLU A 54 -15.44 -4.14 2.72
N GLY A 55 -14.34 -3.53 3.15
CA GLY A 55 -13.51 -3.99 4.27
C GLY A 55 -12.63 -5.21 3.96
N GLN A 56 -12.67 -5.78 2.75
CA GLN A 56 -11.90 -6.97 2.44
C GLN A 56 -10.40 -6.68 2.47
N ALA A 57 -9.66 -7.60 3.10
CA ALA A 57 -8.21 -7.66 3.07
C ALA A 57 -7.75 -8.82 2.17
N LYS A 58 -6.68 -8.58 1.41
CA LYS A 58 -5.88 -9.61 0.76
C LYS A 58 -4.45 -9.54 1.28
N TYR A 59 -3.86 -10.71 1.47
CA TYR A 59 -2.58 -10.88 2.16
C TYR A 59 -1.69 -11.86 1.43
N ARG A 60 -0.38 -11.57 1.43
CA ARG A 60 0.67 -12.53 1.07
C ARG A 60 1.85 -12.36 2.02
N CYS A 61 2.52 -13.47 2.29
CA CYS A 61 3.76 -13.53 3.02
C CYS A 61 4.86 -14.01 2.08
N PHE A 62 6.04 -13.40 2.17
CA PHE A 62 7.25 -13.84 1.47
C PHE A 62 8.39 -14.04 2.46
N GLN A 63 9.09 -15.18 2.35
CA GLN A 63 10.24 -15.46 3.19
C GLN A 63 11.49 -14.81 2.59
N LEU A 64 12.07 -13.82 3.27
CA LEU A 64 13.27 -13.10 2.81
C LEU A 64 14.55 -13.88 3.13
N ASN A 65 14.62 -14.48 4.32
CA ASN A 65 15.68 -15.40 4.75
C ASN A 65 15.14 -16.38 5.80
N GLN A 66 15.98 -17.17 6.47
CA GLN A 66 15.52 -18.21 7.42
C GLN A 66 14.71 -17.68 8.62
N GLU A 67 14.90 -16.41 8.99
CA GLU A 67 14.33 -15.79 10.19
C GLU A 67 13.51 -14.54 9.89
N LEU A 68 13.64 -13.96 8.69
CA LEU A 68 12.96 -12.73 8.28
C LEU A 68 11.91 -13.02 7.22
N LYS A 69 10.69 -12.51 7.44
CA LYS A 69 9.60 -12.50 6.48
C LYS A 69 9.19 -11.08 6.12
N ALA A 70 8.51 -10.97 4.98
CA ALA A 70 7.84 -9.76 4.52
C ALA A 70 6.36 -10.03 4.32
N GLU A 71 5.54 -9.19 4.93
CA GLU A 71 4.09 -9.25 4.84
C GLU A 71 3.55 -8.15 3.94
N PHE A 72 2.67 -8.53 3.02
CA PHE A 72 2.05 -7.65 2.04
C PHE A 72 0.55 -7.63 2.26
N TRP A 73 -0.01 -6.46 2.52
CA TRP A 73 -1.43 -6.27 2.75
C TRP A 73 -2.01 -5.27 1.76
N VAL A 74 -3.17 -5.61 1.21
CA VAL A 74 -4.01 -4.71 0.43
C VAL A 74 -5.42 -4.78 0.99
N ILE A 75 -5.98 -3.64 1.38
CA ILE A 75 -7.31 -3.59 2.02
C ILE A 75 -8.15 -2.49 1.35
N TRP A 76 -9.39 -2.83 1.03
CA TRP A 76 -10.38 -1.84 0.60
C TRP A 76 -11.11 -1.27 1.82
N LYS A 77 -10.83 -0.01 2.19
CA LYS A 77 -11.48 0.69 3.33
C LYS A 77 -12.67 1.55 2.92
N GLY A 78 -12.96 1.66 1.62
CA GLY A 78 -14.11 2.40 1.12
C GLY A 78 -15.39 1.56 1.13
N ARG A 79 -16.46 2.12 0.57
CA ARG A 79 -17.79 1.49 0.56
C ARG A 79 -18.05 0.68 -0.70
N GLY A 80 -18.87 -0.36 -0.57
CA GLY A 80 -19.25 -1.24 -1.68
C GLY A 80 -18.08 -2.06 -2.23
N GLY A 81 -18.28 -2.67 -3.40
CA GLY A 81 -17.26 -3.50 -4.04
C GLY A 81 -16.60 -2.82 -5.23
N ILE A 82 -15.28 -2.97 -5.35
CA ILE A 82 -14.47 -2.32 -6.38
C ILE A 82 -13.28 -3.21 -6.76
N THR A 83 -12.80 -3.07 -8.00
CA THR A 83 -11.64 -3.80 -8.51
C THR A 83 -10.39 -2.94 -8.40
N LEU A 84 -9.36 -3.44 -7.72
CA LEU A 84 -8.01 -2.88 -7.76
C LEU A 84 -7.29 -3.35 -9.03
N ASN A 85 -6.78 -2.40 -9.82
CA ASN A 85 -5.95 -2.71 -10.98
C ASN A 85 -4.58 -3.27 -10.55
N SER A 86 -4.09 -4.31 -11.23
CA SER A 86 -2.80 -4.92 -10.90
C SER A 86 -1.61 -3.95 -11.06
N LYS A 87 -1.66 -3.00 -12.01
CA LYS A 87 -0.62 -1.97 -12.16
C LYS A 87 -0.59 -1.03 -10.95
N ASP A 88 -1.75 -0.63 -10.44
CA ASP A 88 -1.85 0.21 -9.25
C ASP A 88 -1.39 -0.53 -8.00
N CYS A 89 -1.81 -1.80 -7.85
CA CYS A 89 -1.31 -2.68 -6.78
C CYS A 89 0.23 -2.72 -6.78
N LYS A 90 0.84 -2.98 -7.94
CA LYS A 90 2.31 -3.06 -8.08
C LYS A 90 2.97 -1.74 -7.72
N MET A 91 2.48 -0.64 -8.29
CA MET A 91 3.04 0.69 -8.03
C MET A 91 2.96 1.04 -6.53
N ARG A 92 1.81 0.83 -5.90
CA ARG A 92 1.58 1.21 -4.51
C ARG A 92 2.41 0.37 -3.54
N LEU A 93 2.45 -0.96 -3.69
CA LEU A 93 3.29 -1.81 -2.84
C LEU A 93 4.78 -1.53 -3.05
N LYS A 94 5.23 -1.28 -4.28
CA LYS A 94 6.63 -0.89 -4.53
C LYS A 94 6.97 0.44 -3.85
N ASN A 95 6.05 1.40 -3.82
CA ASN A 95 6.25 2.64 -3.08
C ASN A 95 6.46 2.41 -1.58
N GLU A 96 5.74 1.47 -0.96
CA GLU A 96 5.96 1.13 0.46
C GLU A 96 7.34 0.47 0.69
N ILE A 97 7.82 -0.33 -0.26
CA ILE A 97 9.14 -0.99 -0.17
C ILE A 97 10.27 0.01 -0.33
N VAL A 98 10.20 0.88 -1.35
CA VAL A 98 11.31 1.78 -1.69
C VAL A 98 11.25 3.12 -0.94
N GLY A 99 10.06 3.54 -0.54
CA GLY A 99 9.82 4.79 0.16
C GLY A 99 10.17 4.74 1.64
N CYS A 100 10.20 3.53 2.22
CA CYS A 100 10.50 3.32 3.62
C CYS A 100 11.47 2.14 3.80
N THR A 101 12.69 2.40 4.27
CA THR A 101 13.75 1.39 4.41
C THR A 101 13.35 0.17 5.25
N LEU A 102 12.42 0.34 6.19
CA LEU A 102 11.96 -0.70 7.12
C LEU A 102 10.50 -1.09 6.89
N GLY A 103 10.00 -0.79 5.70
CA GLY A 103 8.59 -0.91 5.38
C GLY A 103 7.73 0.20 5.96
N GLY A 104 6.45 0.11 5.62
CA GLY A 104 5.52 1.20 5.80
C GLY A 104 4.13 0.84 5.34
N GLU A 105 3.25 1.81 5.50
CA GLU A 105 1.86 1.71 5.10
C GLU A 105 1.34 3.05 4.60
N SER A 106 0.39 2.98 3.67
CA SER A 106 -0.35 4.16 3.23
C SER A 106 -1.82 3.86 2.97
N VAL A 107 -2.63 4.92 3.02
CA VAL A 107 -4.00 4.96 2.52
C VAL A 107 -4.06 5.95 1.37
N VAL A 108 -4.53 5.51 0.21
CA VAL A 108 -4.72 6.35 -0.98
C VAL A 108 -6.05 6.01 -1.64
N ALA A 109 -6.96 6.99 -1.71
CA ALA A 109 -8.32 6.79 -2.23
C ALA A 109 -9.00 5.56 -1.59
N ASP A 110 -8.95 5.49 -0.26
CA ASP A 110 -9.47 4.40 0.58
C ASP A 110 -8.83 3.01 0.40
N TRP A 111 -7.85 2.87 -0.51
CA TRP A 111 -7.02 1.68 -0.57
C TRP A 111 -5.89 1.78 0.44
N TYR A 112 -5.82 0.80 1.32
CA TYR A 112 -4.72 0.66 2.26
C TYR A 112 -3.71 -0.36 1.73
N PHE A 113 -2.45 0.06 1.71
CA PHE A 113 -1.30 -0.74 1.32
C PHE A 113 -0.34 -0.81 2.49
N ARG A 114 0.20 -1.99 2.77
CA ARG A 114 1.23 -2.17 3.78
C ARG A 114 2.26 -3.18 3.33
N PHE A 115 3.52 -2.84 3.56
CA PHE A 115 4.67 -3.71 3.45
C PHE A 115 5.36 -3.74 4.82
N ASP A 116 5.40 -4.92 5.44
CA ASP A 116 5.87 -5.10 6.82
C ASP A 116 6.91 -6.23 6.90
N PRO A 117 8.21 -5.89 6.82
CA PRO A 117 9.29 -6.80 7.17
C PRO A 117 9.30 -7.03 8.68
N ASN A 118 9.25 -8.29 9.12
CA ASN A 118 9.35 -8.62 10.53
C ASN A 118 9.92 -10.03 10.75
N TRP A 119 10.35 -10.30 11.98
CA TRP A 119 10.90 -11.59 12.36
C TRP A 119 9.84 -12.69 12.36
N GLY A 120 10.19 -13.83 11.80
CA GLY A 120 9.37 -15.03 11.79
C GLY A 120 9.38 -15.73 10.44
N LYS A 121 8.42 -16.64 10.30
CA LYS A 121 8.21 -17.41 9.09
C LYS A 121 6.83 -17.17 8.50
N CYS A 122 6.78 -17.23 7.19
CA CYS A 122 5.58 -17.63 6.48
C CYS A 122 5.38 -19.15 6.70
#